data_AF-A0A521SRY3-F1
#
_entry.id   AF-A0A521SRY3-F1
#
_cell.length_a   1.000
_cell.length_b   1.000
_cell.length_c   1.000
_cell.angle_alpha   90.00
_cell.angle_beta   90.00
_cell.angle_gamma   90.00
#
_symmetry.space_group_name_H-M   'P 1'
#
loop_
_entity.id
_entity.type
_entity.pdbx_description
1 polymer ?
#
loop_
_entity_poly.entity_id
_entity_poly.type
_entity_poly.pdbx_seq_one_letter_code
_entity_poly.pdbx_strand_id
1 'polypeptide(L)'
;MYGWRARVGHVAPSRGDVLVYEFYRMLPEGFMLLNSTGTIRQLVDADFDRQLQRIEEATIDLAENNCESIIIGGSPLFTKMGYGSDIAMGKKLTAKVG
;
A
#
# COMPACT_ATOMS: atom_id res chain seq x y z
N MET A 1 -5.25 1.00 -24.01
CA MET A 1 -5.78 0.22 -22.87
C MET A 1 -4.72 0.28 -21.77
N TYR A 2 -5.04 0.70 -20.55
CA TYR A 2 -4.08 0.85 -19.45
C TYR A 2 -4.07 -0.40 -18.58
N GLY A 3 -2.94 -0.71 -17.92
CA GLY A 3 -2.85 -1.86 -17.01
C GLY A 3 -2.99 -3.22 -17.67
N TRP A 4 -2.64 -3.35 -18.95
CA TRP A 4 -2.75 -4.62 -19.70
C TRP A 4 -1.64 -5.63 -19.37
N ARG A 5 -0.53 -5.18 -18.78
CA ARG A 5 0.52 -6.06 -18.25
C ARG A 5 0.23 -6.44 -16.79
N ALA A 6 -0.03 -5.43 -15.96
CA ALA A 6 -0.42 -5.60 -14.56
C ALA A 6 -0.93 -4.27 -13.96
N ARG A 7 -1.74 -4.39 -12.94
CA ARG A 7 -2.18 -3.37 -11.99
C ARG A 7 -1.48 -3.61 -10.66
N VAL A 8 -0.56 -2.73 -10.32
CA VAL A 8 0.16 -2.77 -9.03
C VAL A 8 -0.55 -1.84 -8.06
N GLY A 9 -1.08 -2.40 -6.99
CA GLY A 9 -1.64 -1.65 -5.88
C GLY A 9 -0.53 -1.18 -4.95
N HIS A 10 -0.67 0.03 -4.43
CA HIS A 10 0.21 0.55 -3.40
C HIS A 10 -0.60 1.27 -2.34
N VAL A 11 -0.36 0.93 -1.07
CA VAL A 11 -0.90 1.67 0.06
C VAL A 11 0.22 2.16 0.97
N ALA A 12 0.25 3.45 1.29
CA ALA A 12 1.21 4.00 2.24
C ALA A 12 0.59 5.07 3.15
N PRO A 13 1.16 5.33 4.34
CA PRO A 13 0.69 6.39 5.24
C PRO A 13 0.90 7.80 4.71
N SER A 14 1.89 7.99 3.85
CA SER A 14 2.21 9.29 3.25
C SER A 14 1.54 9.44 1.89
N ARG A 15 1.54 10.68 1.39
CA ARG A 15 0.95 11.12 0.12
C ARG A 15 1.63 10.56 -1.15
N GLY A 16 2.73 9.81 -1.01
CA GLY A 16 3.46 9.25 -2.14
C GLY A 16 4.13 10.32 -3.00
N ASP A 17 5.24 10.88 -2.50
CA ASP A 17 5.90 12.04 -3.11
C ASP A 17 6.47 11.74 -4.50
N VAL A 18 7.50 10.89 -4.58
CA VAL A 18 8.20 10.57 -5.84
C VAL A 18 7.80 9.23 -6.45
N LEU A 19 7.20 8.34 -5.65
CA LEU A 19 6.91 6.96 -6.05
C LEU A 19 6.11 6.89 -7.36
N VAL A 20 5.06 7.69 -7.50
CA VAL A 20 4.19 7.66 -8.69
C VAL A 20 4.99 8.01 -9.94
N TYR A 21 5.84 9.03 -9.86
CA TYR A 21 6.69 9.44 -10.97
C TYR A 21 7.76 8.38 -11.30
N GLU A 22 8.43 7.84 -10.27
CA GLU A 22 9.50 6.86 -10.44
C GLU A 22 8.98 5.51 -10.93
N PHE A 23 7.79 5.08 -10.51
CA PHE A 23 7.14 3.86 -10.99
C PHE A 23 7.07 3.83 -12.51
N TYR A 24 6.63 4.92 -13.14
CA TYR A 24 6.51 5.02 -14.60
C TYR A 24 7.84 5.27 -15.32
N ARG A 25 8.90 5.67 -14.60
CA ARG A 25 10.27 5.70 -15.17
C ARG A 25 10.96 4.34 -15.11
N MET A 26 10.62 3.53 -14.11
CA MET A 26 11.25 2.23 -13.86
C MET A 26 10.58 1.09 -14.62
N LEU A 27 9.25 1.10 -14.73
CA LEU A 27 8.49 0.01 -15.35
C LEU A 27 8.18 0.29 -16.82
N PRO A 28 8.15 -0.76 -17.67
CA PRO A 28 7.75 -0.60 -19.06
C PRO A 28 6.25 -0.25 -19.16
N GLU A 29 5.82 0.13 -20.36
CA GLU A 29 4.42 0.44 -20.63
C GLU A 29 3.45 -0.68 -20.21
N GLY A 30 2.19 -0.36 -20.02
CA GLY A 30 1.16 -1.36 -19.72
C GLY A 30 1.11 -1.82 -18.27
N PHE A 31 2.10 -1.46 -17.43
CA PHE A 31 1.92 -1.45 -15.99
C PHE A 31 1.10 -0.23 -15.56
N MET A 32 0.25 -0.41 -14.56
CA MET A 32 -0.57 0.66 -13.98
C MET A 32 -0.42 0.66 -12.46
N LEU A 33 -0.21 1.83 -11.87
CA LEU A 33 -0.18 2.00 -10.42
C LEU A 33 -1.56 2.42 -9.93
N LEU A 34 -2.11 1.68 -8.97
CA LEU A 34 -3.29 2.07 -8.19
C LEU A 34 -2.79 2.48 -6.80
N ASN A 35 -2.61 3.80 -6.62
CA ASN A 35 -2.02 4.36 -5.41
C ASN A 35 -3.11 4.81 -4.42
N SER A 36 -3.04 4.32 -3.19
CA SER A 36 -3.87 4.73 -2.07
C SER A 36 -3.00 5.29 -0.95
N THR A 37 -3.38 6.44 -0.42
CA THR A 37 -2.56 7.16 0.56
C THR A 37 -3.34 7.42 1.84
N GLY A 38 -2.66 7.28 2.97
CA GLY A 38 -3.14 7.60 4.29
C GLY A 38 -3.14 9.09 4.60
N THR A 39 -3.52 9.42 5.84
CA THR A 39 -3.63 10.79 6.33
C THR A 39 -2.77 11.06 7.57
N ILE A 40 -1.77 10.22 7.87
CA ILE A 40 -0.85 10.49 8.99
C ILE A 40 -0.23 11.88 8.79
N ARG A 41 -0.47 12.77 9.75
CA ARG A 41 0.13 14.11 9.81
C ARG A 41 1.05 14.26 11.00
N GLN A 42 0.87 13.44 12.03
CA GLN A 42 1.69 13.42 13.23
C GLN A 42 2.00 11.98 13.64
N LEU A 43 3.19 11.73 14.18
CA LEU A 43 3.61 10.39 14.61
C LEU A 43 3.07 10.06 16.02
N VAL A 44 1.74 10.10 16.17
CA VAL A 44 1.01 9.82 17.42
C VAL A 44 0.21 8.53 17.31
N ASP A 45 -0.08 7.88 18.44
CA ASP A 45 -0.75 6.56 18.48
C ASP A 45 -2.08 6.54 17.72
N ALA A 46 -2.90 7.58 17.89
CA ALA A 46 -4.17 7.71 17.18
C ALA A 46 -4.03 7.82 15.65
N ASP A 47 -2.91 8.34 15.13
CA ASP A 47 -2.64 8.38 13.69
C ASP A 47 -2.23 6.99 13.18
N PHE A 48 -1.50 6.22 14.00
CA PHE A 48 -1.09 4.86 13.66
C PHE A 48 -2.26 3.88 13.61
N ASP A 49 -3.16 3.91 14.60
CA ASP A 49 -4.33 3.02 14.62
C ASP A 49 -5.25 3.26 13.42
N ARG A 50 -5.53 4.54 13.12
CA ARG A 50 -6.29 4.93 11.93
C ARG A 50 -5.60 4.49 10.64
N GLN A 51 -4.28 4.56 10.60
CA GLN A 51 -3.53 4.12 9.43
C GLN A 51 -3.59 2.61 9.22
N LEU A 52 -3.56 1.81 10.29
CA LEU A 52 -3.71 0.36 10.18
C LEU A 52 -5.07 -0.03 9.62
N GLN A 53 -6.15 0.63 10.09
CA GLN A 53 -7.48 0.47 9.50
C GLN A 53 -7.50 0.85 8.02
N ARG A 54 -6.86 1.97 7.67
CA ARG A 54 -6.79 2.44 6.29
C ARG A 54 -6.02 1.50 5.36
N ILE A 55 -4.95 0.87 5.85
CA ILE A 55 -4.20 -0.14 5.10
C ILE A 55 -5.11 -1.32 4.75
N GLU A 56 -5.92 -1.77 5.70
CA GLU A 56 -6.84 -2.88 5.51
C GLU A 56 -7.96 -2.53 4.51
N GLU A 57 -8.61 -1.37 4.66
CA GLU A 57 -9.61 -0.87 3.70
C GLU A 57 -9.05 -0.74 2.29
N ALA A 58 -7.88 -0.11 2.16
CA ALA A 58 -7.26 0.11 0.86
C ALA A 58 -6.81 -1.20 0.19
N THR A 59 -6.36 -2.18 0.98
CA THR A 59 -5.99 -3.49 0.43
C THR A 59 -7.21 -4.20 -0.17
N ILE A 60 -8.36 -4.13 0.52
CA ILE A 60 -9.61 -4.70 0.02
C ILE A 60 -10.01 -4.00 -1.30
N ASP A 61 -10.02 -2.68 -1.32
CA ASP A 61 -10.34 -1.90 -2.53
C ASP A 61 -9.38 -2.23 -3.70
N LEU A 62 -8.08 -2.33 -3.45
CA LEU A 62 -7.09 -2.69 -4.47
C LEU A 62 -7.30 -4.10 -5.01
N ALA A 63 -7.65 -5.06 -4.14
CA ALA A 63 -7.95 -6.43 -4.56
C ALA A 63 -9.23 -6.49 -5.40
N GLU A 64 -10.30 -5.80 -5.00
CA GLU A 64 -11.56 -5.70 -5.76
C GLU A 64 -11.34 -5.03 -7.13
N ASN A 65 -10.35 -4.16 -7.25
CA ASN A 65 -9.95 -3.52 -8.50
C ASN A 65 -8.98 -4.35 -9.36
N ASN A 66 -8.80 -5.63 -9.04
CA ASN A 66 -7.97 -6.60 -9.76
C ASN A 66 -6.48 -6.21 -9.80
N CYS A 67 -5.93 -5.70 -8.69
CA CYS A 67 -4.48 -5.61 -8.57
C CYS A 67 -3.86 -7.00 -8.43
N GLU A 68 -2.92 -7.33 -9.32
CA GLU A 68 -2.18 -8.60 -9.24
C GLU A 68 -1.08 -8.59 -8.17
N SER A 69 -0.68 -7.41 -7.71
CA SER A 69 0.26 -7.26 -6.59
C SER A 69 -0.08 -6.02 -5.78
N ILE A 70 -0.08 -6.14 -4.45
CA ILE A 70 -0.35 -5.04 -3.53
C ILE A 70 0.88 -4.82 -2.65
N ILE A 71 1.43 -3.61 -2.67
CA ILE A 71 2.58 -3.19 -1.89
C ILE A 71 2.09 -2.34 -0.72
N ILE A 72 2.48 -2.71 0.50
CA ILE A 72 2.17 -1.97 1.71
C ILE A 72 3.43 -1.25 2.17
N GLY A 73 3.42 0.07 2.07
CA GLY A 73 4.47 0.96 2.56
C GLY A 73 4.19 1.47 3.98
N GLY A 74 5.11 2.28 4.48
CA GLY A 74 5.00 2.90 5.81
C GLY A 74 6.02 2.37 6.80
N SER A 75 7.30 2.37 6.44
CA SER A 75 8.38 1.88 7.31
C SER A 75 8.31 2.40 8.76
N PRO A 76 8.06 3.70 9.03
CA PRO A 76 7.95 4.18 10.41
C PRO A 76 6.83 3.51 11.24
N LEU A 77 5.71 3.17 10.61
CA LEU A 77 4.59 2.47 11.25
C LEU A 77 5.04 1.06 11.68
N PHE A 78 5.59 0.28 10.74
CA PHE A 78 6.02 -1.10 11.02
C PHE A 78 7.24 -1.15 11.93
N THR A 79 8.14 -0.16 11.86
CA THR A 79 9.25 -0.03 12.82
C THR A 79 8.71 0.17 14.24
N LYS A 80 7.68 1.00 14.44
CA LYS A 80 7.07 1.21 15.75
C LYS A 80 6.36 -0.03 16.30
N MET A 81 5.71 -0.80 15.42
CA MET A 81 5.01 -2.04 15.79
C MET A 81 5.97 -3.20 16.15
N GLY A 82 7.26 -3.04 15.87
CA GLY A 82 8.27 -4.04 16.16
C GLY A 82 8.57 -4.98 14.99
N TYR A 83 9.65 -5.72 15.16
CA TYR A 83 10.19 -6.62 14.14
C TYR A 83 9.18 -7.68 13.69
N GLY A 84 9.03 -7.85 12.38
CA GLY A 84 8.13 -8.83 11.77
C GLY A 84 6.66 -8.41 11.73
N SER A 85 6.32 -7.20 12.18
CA SER A 85 4.95 -6.67 12.11
C SER A 85 4.48 -6.47 10.66
N ASP A 86 5.38 -6.10 9.76
CA ASP A 86 5.19 -6.00 8.32
C ASP A 86 4.84 -7.37 7.71
N ILE A 87 5.58 -8.42 8.09
CA ILE A 87 5.33 -9.79 7.64
C ILE A 87 3.98 -10.30 8.18
N ALA A 88 3.70 -10.06 9.46
CA ALA A 88 2.43 -10.46 10.08
C ALA A 88 1.24 -9.77 9.41
N MET A 89 1.37 -8.46 9.13
CA MET A 89 0.35 -7.70 8.40
C MET A 89 0.17 -8.22 6.98
N GLY A 90 1.26 -8.44 6.23
CA GLY A 90 1.20 -9.01 4.89
C GLY A 90 0.46 -10.35 4.87
N LYS A 91 0.80 -11.26 5.78
CA LYS A 91 0.10 -12.56 5.92
C LYS A 91 -1.37 -12.39 6.25
N LYS A 92 -1.72 -11.51 7.20
CA LYS A 92 -3.12 -11.23 7.55
C LYS A 92 -3.91 -10.76 6.34
N LEU A 93 -3.34 -9.87 5.54
CA LEU A 93 -4.01 -9.26 4.40
C LEU A 93 -4.12 -10.22 3.22
N THR A 94 -3.06 -10.97 2.87
CA THR A 94 -3.12 -12.06 1.88
C THR A 94 -4.20 -13.08 2.25
N ALA A 95 -4.26 -13.50 3.52
CA ALA A 95 -5.32 -14.43 3.97
C ALA A 95 -6.73 -13.85 3.82
N LYS A 96 -6.87 -12.51 3.75
CA LYS A 96 -8.15 -11.82 3.66
C LYS A 96 -8.64 -11.61 2.23
N VAL A 97 -7.73 -11.28 1.30
CA VAL A 97 -8.11 -10.87 -0.06
C VAL A 97 -7.67 -11.85 -1.16
N GLY A 98 -6.93 -12.90 -0.81
CA GLY A 98 -6.35 -13.86 -1.77
C GLY A 98 -4.94 -13.48 -2.21
#